data_AF-A0A6M2CHT7-F1
#
_entry.id   AF-A0A6M2CHT7-F1
#
_cell.length_a   1.000
_cell.length_b   1.000
_cell.length_c   1.000
_cell.angle_alpha   90.00
_cell.angle_beta   90.00
_cell.angle_gamma   90.00
#
_symmetry.space_group_name_H-M   'P 1'
#
loop_
_entity.id
_entity.type
_entity.pdbx_description
1 polymer ?
#
loop_
_entity_poly.entity_id
_entity_poly.type
_entity_poly.pdbx_seq_one_letter_code
_entity_poly.pdbx_strand_id
1 'polypeptide(L)'
;MKVLSVEFAPLNVPLKRRLQTAGVLFIAVSFVFGGFFWSALFAYVLFYTNYYWIPLIYAIWYFYDRDAPRRGGHSSQWVRNWRLHKY
;
A
#
# COMPACT_ATOMS: atom_id res chain seq x y z
N MET A 1 14.32 -15.51 20.53
CA MET A 1 15.16 -16.36 19.63
C MET A 1 16.06 -15.42 18.85
N LYS A 2 17.37 -15.66 18.77
CA LYS A 2 18.29 -14.83 17.98
C LYS A 2 18.51 -15.48 16.62
N VAL A 3 18.22 -14.76 15.54
CA VAL A 3 18.54 -15.19 14.17
C VAL A 3 19.15 -13.98 13.46
N LEU A 4 20.32 -14.17 12.83
CA LEU A 4 21.03 -13.10 12.10
C LEU A 4 21.22 -11.81 12.93
N SER A 5 21.60 -11.95 14.21
CA SER A 5 21.76 -10.85 15.18
C SER A 5 20.49 -10.06 15.52
N VAL A 6 19.33 -10.46 14.99
CA VAL A 6 18.02 -9.91 15.34
C VAL A 6 17.42 -10.71 16.50
N GLU A 7 17.05 -10.02 17.57
CA GLU A 7 16.32 -10.61 18.70
C GLU A 7 14.82 -10.66 18.39
N PHE A 8 14.33 -11.84 18.01
CA PHE A 8 12.91 -12.05 17.79
C PHE A 8 12.17 -12.17 19.12
N ALA A 9 10.99 -11.53 19.17
CA ALA A 9 10.08 -11.57 20.30
C ALA A 9 9.76 -13.03 20.71
N PRO A 10 9.62 -13.32 22.01
CA PRO A 10 9.28 -14.65 22.47
C PRO A 10 7.92 -15.08 21.91
N LEU A 11 7.74 -16.38 21.64
CA LEU A 11 6.49 -16.89 21.09
C LEU A 11 5.29 -16.66 22.05
N ASN A 12 5.52 -16.53 23.35
CA ASN A 12 4.47 -16.26 24.33
C ASN A 12 4.18 -14.75 24.49
N VAL A 13 3.91 -14.05 23.38
CA VAL A 13 3.39 -12.66 23.42
C VAL A 13 1.87 -12.64 23.17
N PRO A 14 1.14 -11.70 23.80
CA PRO A 14 -0.30 -11.53 23.56
C PRO A 14 -0.64 -11.36 22.07
N LEU A 15 -1.74 -11.99 21.65
CA LEU A 15 -2.18 -12.00 20.25
C LEU A 15 -2.36 -10.59 19.67
N LYS A 16 -2.79 -9.63 20.49
CA LYS A 16 -2.90 -8.21 20.10
C LYS A 16 -1.58 -7.66 19.55
N ARG A 17 -0.45 -7.93 20.23
CA ARG A 17 0.88 -7.44 19.81
C ARG A 17 1.33 -8.07 18.50
N ARG A 18 0.99 -9.34 18.26
CA ARG A 18 1.28 -10.02 17.00
C ARG A 18 0.49 -9.44 15.83
N LEU A 19 -0.79 -9.13 16.04
CA LEU A 19 -1.63 -8.48 15.03
C LEU A 19 -1.11 -7.09 14.67
N GLN A 20 -0.61 -6.32 15.63
CA GLN A 20 0.04 -5.03 15.36
C GLN A 20 1.28 -5.20 14.45
N THR A 21 2.18 -6.13 14.79
CA THR A 21 3.37 -6.41 13.95
C THR A 21 2.97 -6.87 12.55
N ALA A 22 1.96 -7.75 12.44
CA ALA A 22 1.44 -8.20 11.16
C ALA A 22 0.80 -7.06 10.35
N GLY A 23 0.08 -6.14 11.00
CA GLY A 23 -0.50 -4.96 10.36
C GLY A 23 0.55 -4.01 9.80
N VAL A 24 1.61 -3.74 10.57
CA VAL A 24 2.74 -2.92 10.10
C VAL A 24 3.47 -3.60 8.96
N LEU A 25 3.73 -4.91 9.08
CA LEU A 25 4.37 -5.68 8.01
C LEU A 25 3.51 -5.66 6.73
N PHE A 26 2.20 -5.83 6.86
CA PHE A 26 1.26 -5.76 5.74
C PHE A 26 1.37 -4.39 5.05
N ILE A 27 1.29 -3.29 5.79
CA ILE A 27 1.39 -1.93 5.22
C ILE A 27 2.76 -1.73 4.53
N ALA A 28 3.86 -2.15 5.16
CA ALA A 28 5.20 -2.02 4.60
C ALA A 28 5.36 -2.81 3.29
N VAL A 29 4.92 -4.08 3.29
CA VAL A 29 4.96 -4.94 2.10
C VAL A 29 4.05 -4.37 1.01
N SER A 30 2.82 -3.96 1.35
CA SER A 30 1.91 -3.34 0.38
C SER A 30 2.46 -2.06 -0.22
N PHE A 31 3.19 -1.25 0.55
CA PHE A 31 3.82 -0.04 0.02
C PHE A 31 4.94 -0.37 -0.98
N VAL A 32 5.83 -1.31 -0.63
CA VAL A 32 6.96 -1.69 -1.47
C VAL A 32 6.50 -2.39 -2.76
N PHE A 33 5.63 -3.38 -2.65
CA PHE A 33 5.21 -4.19 -3.81
C PHE A 33 4.01 -3.60 -4.55
N GLY A 34 3.18 -2.80 -3.88
CA GLY A 34 2.00 -2.21 -4.48
C GLY A 34 2.34 -1.32 -5.65
N GLY A 35 3.39 -0.49 -5.55
CA GLY A 35 3.83 0.38 -6.65
C GLY A 35 4.17 -0.42 -7.91
N PHE A 36 4.97 -1.49 -7.77
CA PHE A 36 5.31 -2.36 -8.89
C PHE A 36 4.10 -3.08 -9.47
N PHE A 37 3.25 -3.65 -8.60
CA PHE A 37 2.06 -4.38 -9.01
C PHE A 37 1.08 -3.48 -9.78
N TRP A 38 0.75 -2.30 -9.24
CA TRP A 38 -0.18 -1.37 -9.87
C TRP A 38 0.38 -0.79 -11.18
N SER A 39 1.68 -0.51 -11.25
CA SER A 39 2.32 -0.05 -12.50
C SER A 39 2.32 -1.13 -13.58
N ALA A 40 2.61 -2.38 -13.20
CA ALA A 40 2.56 -3.51 -14.13
C ALA A 40 1.13 -3.77 -14.61
N LEU A 41 0.13 -3.71 -13.71
CA LEU A 41 -1.28 -3.82 -14.07
C LEU A 41 -1.72 -2.69 -15.01
N PHE A 42 -1.30 -1.46 -14.74
CA PHE A 42 -1.58 -0.31 -15.60
C PHE A 42 -1.05 -0.52 -17.02
N ALA A 43 0.22 -0.94 -17.16
CA ALA A 43 0.82 -1.26 -18.46
C ALA A 43 0.09 -2.43 -19.13
N TYR A 44 -0.23 -3.48 -18.38
CA TYR A 44 -0.96 -4.64 -18.91
C TYR A 44 -2.32 -4.25 -19.51
N VAL A 45 -3.12 -3.48 -18.76
CA VAL A 45 -4.45 -3.03 -19.24
C VAL A 45 -4.31 -2.10 -20.44
N LEU A 46 -3.30 -1.24 -20.47
CA LEU A 46 -3.06 -0.29 -21.56
C LEU A 46 -2.70 -0.99 -22.88
N PHE A 47 -1.83 -2.00 -22.83
CA PHE A 47 -1.29 -2.62 -24.05
C PHE A 47 -2.00 -3.91 -24.48
N TYR A 48 -2.58 -4.67 -23.54
CA TYR A 48 -3.07 -6.03 -23.82
C TYR A 48 -4.58 -6.20 -23.67
N THR A 49 -5.32 -5.14 -23.29
CA THR A 49 -6.76 -5.22 -23.07
C THR A 49 -7.53 -4.17 -23.88
N ASN A 50 -8.76 -4.48 -24.30
CA ASN A 50 -9.66 -3.52 -24.96
C ASN A 50 -10.09 -2.34 -24.06
N TYR A 51 -9.74 -2.38 -22.77
CA TYR A 51 -10.00 -1.32 -21.79
C TYR A 51 -8.88 -0.27 -21.72
N TYR A 52 -8.03 -0.16 -22.74
CA TYR A 52 -6.91 0.82 -22.80
C TYR A 52 -7.34 2.27 -22.56
N TRP A 53 -8.60 2.62 -22.82
CA TRP A 53 -9.14 3.95 -22.57
C TRP A 53 -9.21 4.30 -21.08
N ILE A 54 -9.35 3.31 -20.19
CA ILE A 54 -9.36 3.53 -18.72
C ILE A 54 -8.02 4.11 -18.23
N PRO A 55 -6.84 3.46 -18.48
CA PRO A 55 -5.56 4.03 -18.08
C PRO A 55 -5.26 5.36 -18.77
N LEU A 56 -5.74 5.59 -20.00
CA LEU A 56 -5.59 6.89 -20.68
C LEU A 56 -6.36 8.02 -19.97
N ILE A 57 -7.63 7.81 -19.62
CA ILE A 57 -8.41 8.79 -18.87
C ILE A 57 -7.76 9.07 -17.51
N TYR A 58 -7.29 8.02 -16.83
CA TYR A 58 -6.56 8.17 -15.57
C TYR A 58 -5.28 8.99 -15.74
N ALA A 59 -4.50 8.76 -16.81
CA ALA A 59 -3.28 9.51 -17.09
C ALA A 59 -3.56 11.01 -17.36
N ILE A 60 -4.65 11.33 -18.05
CA ILE A 60 -5.10 12.72 -18.26
C ILE A 60 -5.44 13.38 -16.92
N TRP A 61 -6.23 12.71 -16.09
CA TRP A 61 -6.57 13.20 -14.75
C TRP A 61 -5.32 13.39 -13.88
N TYR A 62 -4.40 12.43 -13.90
CA TYR A 62 -3.14 12.50 -13.17
C TYR A 62 -2.26 13.67 -13.62
N PHE A 63 -2.21 13.96 -14.93
CA PHE A 63 -1.48 15.12 -15.45
C PHE A 63 -2.09 16.44 -14.98
N TYR A 64 -3.42 16.53 -14.95
CA TYR A 64 -4.13 17.70 -14.43
C TYR A 64 -3.92 17.88 -12.92
N ASP A 65 -3.94 16.78 -12.14
CA ASP A 65 -3.83 16.78 -10.68
C ASP A 65 -2.39 16.65 -10.15
N ARG A 66 -1.38 16.87 -11.00
CA ARG A 66 0.05 16.68 -10.69
C ARG A 66 0.57 17.44 -9.46
N ASP A 67 -0.11 18.51 -9.04
CA ASP A 67 0.26 19.32 -7.89
C ASP A 67 -0.38 18.86 -6.57
N ALA A 68 -1.34 17.92 -6.61
CA ALA A 68 -1.95 17.36 -5.40
C ALA A 68 -0.93 16.73 -4.42
N PRO A 69 0.12 16.00 -4.86
CA PRO A 69 1.13 15.46 -3.95
C PRO A 69 1.89 16.54 -3.17
N ARG A 70 2.06 17.73 -3.76
CA ARG A 70 2.77 18.87 -3.13
C ARG A 70 1.93 19.55 -2.05
N ARG A 71 0.62 19.34 -2.07
CA ARG A 71 -0.34 19.92 -1.10
C ARG A 71 -0.63 19.01 0.10
N GLY A 72 0.18 17.96 0.29
CA GLY A 72 0.10 17.10 1.47
C GLY A 72 -0.85 15.91 1.36
N GLY A 73 -1.33 15.58 0.15
CA GLY A 73 -2.19 14.43 -0.11
C GLY A 73 -3.58 14.53 0.52
N HIS A 74 -4.58 13.91 -0.13
CA HIS A 74 -5.93 13.86 0.43
C HIS A 74 -5.98 12.83 1.56
N SER A 75 -6.08 13.28 2.81
CA SER A 75 -6.23 12.36 3.93
C SER A 75 -7.55 11.60 3.81
N SER A 76 -7.48 10.30 3.49
CA SER A 76 -8.68 9.46 3.46
C SER A 76 -9.04 9.04 4.88
N GLN A 77 -10.11 9.64 5.43
CA GLN A 77 -10.64 9.24 6.74
C GLN A 77 -11.03 7.75 6.77
N TRP A 78 -11.50 7.22 5.63
CA TRP A 78 -11.84 5.81 5.50
C TRP A 78 -10.64 4.88 5.75
N VAL A 79 -9.48 5.18 5.15
CA VAL A 79 -8.24 4.41 5.38
C VAL A 79 -7.76 4.57 6.82
N ARG A 80 -7.82 5.79 7.37
CA ARG A 80 -7.43 6.06 8.76
C ARG A 80 -8.31 5.33 9.78
N ASN A 81 -9.57 5.07 9.44
CA ASN A 81 -10.53 4.35 10.28
C ASN A 81 -10.46 2.82 10.15
N TRP A 82 -9.54 2.28 9.34
CA TRP A 82 -9.36 0.84 9.24
C TRP A 82 -9.00 0.22 10.58
N ARG A 83 -9.52 -1.00 10.83
CA ARG A 83 -9.23 -1.75 12.06
C ARG A 83 -7.74 -1.96 12.29
N LEU A 84 -6.94 -2.02 11.22
CA LEU A 84 -5.47 -2.09 11.27
C LEU A 84 -4.83 -0.94 12.07
N HIS A 85 -5.41 0.27 12.02
CA HIS A 85 -4.91 1.44 12.76
C HIS A 85 -5.45 1.52 14.21
N LYS A 86 -6.40 0.66 14.58
CA LYS A 86 -7.06 0.67 15.89
C LYS A 86 -6.39 -0.28 16.90
N TYR A 87 -5.55 -1.21 16.43
CA TYR A 87 -4.85 -2.17 17.27
C TYR A 87 -3.57 -1.59 17.84
#